data_AF-A0A7Y6IBA0-F1
#
_entry.id   AF-A0A7Y6IBA0-F1
#
_cell.length_a   1.000
_cell.length_b   1.000
_cell.length_c   1.000
_cell.angle_alpha   90.00
_cell.angle_beta   90.00
_cell.angle_gamma   90.00
#
_symmetry.space_group_name_H-M   'P 1'
#
loop_
_entity.id
_entity.type
_entity.pdbx_description
1 polymer ?
#
loop_
_entity_poly.entity_id
_entity_poly.type
_entity_poly.pdbx_seq_one_letter_code
_entity_poly.pdbx_strand_id
1 'polypeptide(L)'
;MRISLTGKLALGLLTAAVLTSGTALEAAAAATPTPPSDTAQSAEAAEAAMDTASQQAASTGQAVAVPALTNENSTTVANPDGTFTENISSGVAQIKQGDKWVPIDTSLVQSGAVFKPRVSRANVEVSAGGDAPLAKIVDDAGREFAVKWPTALPKPSVNGNVATFANAAGPGADLVVTVLPTGFRHDVVLRAKPTGPLELRIPVQTEGVDLTEDANGRLLLTSTAGDGKVVASGARPVMWDSSGHGKPRGDALKEIDSTVETQNGVKVLVLKPDAGFLADPKRQYPVTVFPSITLPQVETDSDVASTWASHPGDPMIIAGTMPWENGQGGDVMRSYVKFNTSKIKGKKVILASLGMWNLETNACGVAVGSGLTAERVTSPWDEHDLNWDNKPTTTSEGASTTRVGRGRTWTAPCAMGAGFLAWPVTNIAKAWAAGAPDYGIQLRGADEKEATNWRAFAASENQDKGVKPPTLAIIYTRR
;
A
#
# COMPACT_ATOMS: atom_id res chain seq x y z
N MET A 1 -15.57 -55.29 46.17
CA MET A 1 -15.39 -56.33 45.14
C MET A 1 -14.07 -56.03 44.43
N ARG A 2 -12.96 -56.61 44.94
CA ARG A 2 -12.11 -57.64 44.28
C ARG A 2 -11.52 -57.15 42.94
N ILE A 3 -10.26 -56.68 42.85
CA ILE A 3 -8.94 -57.37 42.93
C ILE A 3 -8.39 -57.79 41.55
N SER A 4 -7.13 -57.37 41.31
CA SER A 4 -6.02 -57.98 40.53
C SER A 4 -6.08 -57.98 39.00
N LEU A 5 -5.17 -57.29 38.29
CA LEU A 5 -3.75 -57.61 37.97
C LEU A 5 -3.56 -58.81 37.01
N THR A 6 -2.90 -58.54 35.89
CA THR A 6 -1.86 -59.42 35.32
C THR A 6 -0.95 -58.58 34.42
N GLY A 7 0.31 -58.43 34.83
CA GLY A 7 1.38 -57.91 33.99
C GLY A 7 2.20 -59.04 33.37
N LYS A 8 3.01 -58.72 32.36
CA LYS A 8 4.31 -59.35 32.12
C LYS A 8 5.29 -58.33 31.54
N LEU A 9 6.42 -58.22 32.24
CA LEU A 9 7.70 -57.65 31.81
C LEU A 9 8.25 -58.40 30.59
N ALA A 10 8.89 -57.67 29.67
CA ALA A 10 9.97 -58.20 28.85
C ALA A 10 11.09 -57.16 28.77
N LEU A 11 12.23 -57.52 29.36
CA LEU A 11 13.52 -56.85 29.27
C LEU A 11 14.16 -57.28 27.94
N GLY A 12 14.60 -56.32 27.11
CA GLY A 12 15.29 -56.57 25.85
C GLY A 12 16.45 -55.60 25.65
N LEU A 13 17.64 -56.17 25.43
CA LEU A 13 18.96 -55.57 25.45
C LEU A 13 19.24 -54.50 24.39
N LEU A 14 20.24 -53.67 24.73
CA LEU A 14 21.10 -52.83 23.89
C LEU A 14 21.34 -53.38 22.47
N THR A 15 21.26 -52.49 21.48
CA THR A 15 22.28 -52.37 20.43
C THR A 15 22.41 -50.90 20.03
N ALA A 16 23.54 -50.30 20.43
CA ALA A 16 23.99 -49.03 19.88
C ALA A 16 24.60 -49.30 18.51
N ALA A 17 23.94 -48.86 17.44
CA ALA A 17 24.50 -48.86 16.10
C ALA A 17 25.25 -47.54 15.89
N VAL A 18 26.58 -47.60 15.97
CA VAL A 18 27.47 -46.57 15.45
C VAL A 18 27.48 -46.70 13.93
N LEU A 19 26.97 -45.69 13.22
CA LEU A 19 27.21 -45.46 11.81
C LEU A 19 27.92 -44.11 11.67
N THR A 20 29.25 -44.17 11.77
CA THR A 20 30.14 -43.14 11.23
C THR A 20 30.32 -43.42 9.74
N SER A 21 29.93 -42.49 8.86
CA SER A 21 30.55 -42.21 7.55
C SER A 21 29.74 -41.14 6.80
N GLY A 22 30.41 -40.07 6.36
CA GLY A 22 29.91 -39.23 5.26
C GLY A 22 29.63 -37.77 5.59
N THR A 23 30.66 -37.03 5.98
CA THR A 23 30.71 -35.58 5.73
C THR A 23 30.65 -35.34 4.22
N ALA A 24 29.51 -34.86 3.73
CA ALA A 24 29.41 -34.14 2.48
C ALA A 24 28.60 -32.88 2.75
N LEU A 25 29.27 -31.85 3.27
CA LEU A 25 28.86 -30.47 3.00
C LEU A 25 28.99 -30.33 1.48
N GLU A 26 27.88 -30.30 0.76
CA GLU A 26 27.89 -29.83 -0.62
C GLU A 26 28.45 -28.42 -0.60
N ALA A 27 29.65 -28.31 -1.14
CA ALA A 27 30.31 -27.05 -1.36
C ALA A 27 29.35 -26.16 -2.14
N ALA A 28 28.99 -25.04 -1.52
CA ALA A 28 28.42 -23.90 -2.21
C ALA A 28 29.22 -23.73 -3.51
N ALA A 29 28.56 -23.91 -4.65
CA ALA A 29 29.07 -23.44 -5.91
C ALA A 29 29.32 -21.95 -5.72
N ALA A 30 30.59 -21.59 -5.56
CA ALA A 30 31.03 -20.23 -5.46
C ALA A 30 30.58 -19.53 -6.74
N ALA A 31 29.47 -18.79 -6.64
CA ALA A 31 29.20 -17.71 -7.55
C ALA A 31 30.45 -16.84 -7.53
N THR A 32 31.16 -16.80 -8.66
CA THR A 32 32.24 -15.86 -8.87
C THR A 32 31.72 -14.48 -8.47
N PRO A 33 32.37 -13.78 -7.53
CA PRO A 33 31.92 -12.46 -7.14
C PRO A 33 31.97 -11.56 -8.37
N THR A 34 30.81 -11.07 -8.79
CA THR A 34 30.71 -9.87 -9.60
C THR A 34 31.61 -8.81 -8.96
N PRO A 35 32.46 -8.07 -9.71
CA PRO A 35 33.40 -7.15 -9.11
C PRO A 35 32.67 -6.16 -8.18
N PRO A 36 33.18 -5.89 -6.96
CA PRO A 36 32.55 -4.98 -6.00
C PRO A 36 32.62 -3.49 -6.39
N SER A 37 32.98 -3.19 -7.65
CA SER A 37 33.39 -1.85 -8.10
C SER A 37 32.22 -0.87 -8.22
N ASP A 38 31.06 -1.28 -8.75
CA ASP A 38 29.94 -0.34 -9.00
C ASP A 38 29.26 0.13 -7.70
N THR A 39 29.13 -0.74 -6.70
CA THR A 39 28.52 -0.40 -5.39
C THR A 39 29.47 0.41 -4.50
N ALA A 40 30.77 0.12 -4.51
CA ALA A 40 31.75 0.89 -3.76
C ALA A 40 31.95 2.30 -4.33
N GLN A 41 32.03 2.42 -5.66
CA GLN A 41 32.18 3.70 -6.35
C GLN A 41 30.93 4.59 -6.20
N SER A 42 29.73 3.98 -6.18
CA SER A 42 28.47 4.66 -5.88
C SER A 42 28.43 5.19 -4.44
N ALA A 43 28.93 4.43 -3.46
CA ALA A 43 29.00 4.85 -2.06
C ALA A 43 30.00 5.99 -1.84
N GLU A 44 31.18 5.94 -2.48
CA GLU A 44 32.17 7.02 -2.42
C GLU A 44 31.65 8.32 -3.02
N ALA A 45 30.97 8.24 -4.17
CA ALA A 45 30.36 9.41 -4.80
C ALA A 45 29.27 10.04 -3.91
N ALA A 46 28.47 9.21 -3.23
CA ALA A 46 27.47 9.67 -2.28
C ALA A 46 28.11 10.42 -1.09
N GLU A 47 29.17 9.88 -0.49
CA GLU A 47 29.87 10.53 0.62
C GLU A 47 30.54 11.86 0.19
N ALA A 48 31.14 11.92 -1.00
CA ALA A 48 31.71 13.17 -1.53
C ALA A 48 30.64 14.25 -1.78
N ALA A 49 29.45 13.86 -2.24
CA ALA A 49 28.32 14.77 -2.39
C ALA A 49 27.83 15.28 -1.03
N MET A 50 27.80 14.43 -0.01
CA MET A 50 27.47 14.83 1.36
C MET A 50 28.49 15.81 1.95
N ASP A 51 29.79 15.60 1.71
CA ASP A 51 30.86 16.52 2.14
C ASP A 51 30.68 17.91 1.51
N THR A 52 30.47 17.94 0.20
CA THR A 52 30.27 19.18 -0.56
C THR A 52 29.05 19.95 -0.04
N ALA A 53 27.92 19.26 0.11
CA ALA A 53 26.69 19.87 0.61
C ALA A 53 26.83 20.35 2.06
N SER A 54 27.53 19.61 2.92
CA SER A 54 27.76 19.97 4.32
C SER A 54 28.65 21.22 4.44
N GLN A 55 29.72 21.33 3.65
CA GLN A 55 30.57 22.54 3.62
C GLN A 55 29.79 23.75 3.13
N GLN A 56 28.96 23.59 2.10
CA GLN A 56 28.09 24.66 1.61
C GLN A 56 27.05 25.06 2.67
N ALA A 57 26.43 24.10 3.35
CA ALA A 57 25.44 24.38 4.39
C ALA A 57 26.06 25.14 5.57
N ALA A 58 27.25 24.73 6.01
CA ALA A 58 27.99 25.40 7.07
C ALA A 58 28.41 26.84 6.69
N SER A 59 28.88 27.04 5.45
CA SER A 59 29.32 28.37 4.99
C SER A 59 28.18 29.35 4.74
N THR A 60 27.02 28.86 4.31
CA THR A 60 25.84 29.69 3.98
C THR A 60 24.88 29.86 5.14
N GLY A 61 24.94 28.99 6.16
CA GLY A 61 23.95 28.94 7.23
C GLY A 61 22.58 28.42 6.79
N GLN A 62 22.47 27.82 5.61
CA GLN A 62 21.22 27.30 5.05
C GLN A 62 21.33 25.79 4.76
N ALA A 63 20.21 25.07 4.83
CA ALA A 63 20.19 23.66 4.44
C ALA A 63 20.43 23.52 2.93
N VAL A 64 21.25 22.53 2.54
CA VAL A 64 21.65 22.29 1.15
C VAL A 64 21.22 20.89 0.74
N ALA A 65 20.47 20.78 -0.37
CA ALA A 65 20.07 19.48 -0.90
C ALA A 65 21.29 18.63 -1.29
N VAL A 66 21.15 17.31 -1.18
CA VAL A 66 22.14 16.32 -1.63
C VAL A 66 21.52 15.50 -2.76
N PRO A 67 21.49 15.99 -4.02
CA PRO A 67 20.77 15.34 -5.11
C PRO A 67 21.24 13.91 -5.41
N ALA A 68 22.51 13.60 -5.13
CA ALA A 68 23.07 12.25 -5.27
C ALA A 68 22.41 11.22 -4.35
N LEU A 69 21.77 11.67 -3.27
CA LEU A 69 21.01 10.82 -2.35
C LEU A 69 19.51 10.85 -2.59
N THR A 70 19.03 11.69 -3.50
CA THR A 70 17.61 11.72 -3.86
C THR A 70 17.24 10.48 -4.67
N ASN A 71 16.13 9.84 -4.31
CA ASN A 71 15.53 8.76 -5.09
C ASN A 71 14.00 8.99 -5.19
N GLU A 72 13.26 7.98 -5.66
CA GLU A 72 11.83 8.10 -5.93
C GLU A 72 10.95 8.31 -4.70
N ASN A 73 11.45 7.93 -3.51
CA ASN A 73 10.71 7.99 -2.25
C ASN A 73 11.41 8.81 -1.17
N SER A 74 12.62 9.33 -1.40
CA SER A 74 13.32 10.11 -0.39
C SER A 74 14.18 11.24 -0.95
N THR A 75 14.35 12.26 -0.11
CA THR A 75 15.23 13.42 -0.33
C THR A 75 16.14 13.58 0.87
N THR A 76 17.35 14.10 0.65
CA THR A 76 18.30 14.38 1.73
C THR A 76 18.81 15.81 1.62
N VAL A 77 18.92 16.47 2.76
CA VAL A 77 19.57 17.79 2.91
C VAL A 77 20.67 17.71 3.96
N ALA A 78 21.76 18.43 3.74
CA ALA A 78 22.78 18.73 4.74
C ALA A 78 22.37 20.00 5.49
N ASN A 79 22.38 19.94 6.82
CA ASN A 79 22.02 21.06 7.68
C ASN A 79 23.26 21.85 8.11
N PRO A 80 23.12 23.17 8.42
CA PRO A 80 24.24 24.01 8.84
C PRO A 80 24.95 23.54 10.13
N ASP A 81 24.26 22.77 10.97
CA ASP A 81 24.80 22.22 12.22
C ASP A 81 25.62 20.93 12.03
N GLY A 82 25.83 20.51 10.77
CA GLY A 82 26.58 19.29 10.43
C GLY A 82 25.74 18.01 10.46
N THR A 83 24.43 18.10 10.74
CA THR A 83 23.51 16.97 10.62
C THR A 83 22.98 16.83 9.19
N PHE A 84 22.34 15.70 8.90
CA PHE A 84 21.59 15.47 7.68
C PHE A 84 20.13 15.20 8.02
N THR A 85 19.21 15.73 7.22
CA THR A 85 17.80 15.38 7.28
C THR A 85 17.43 14.59 6.04
N GLU A 86 16.94 13.37 6.25
CA GLU A 86 16.30 12.57 5.21
C GLU A 86 14.79 12.56 5.43
N ASN A 87 14.03 12.90 4.39
CA ASN A 87 12.58 12.74 4.35
C ASN A 87 12.24 11.59 3.42
N ILE A 88 11.58 10.56 3.95
CA ILE A 88 11.19 9.34 3.22
C ILE A 88 9.67 9.29 3.20
N SER A 89 9.06 9.25 2.02
CA SER A 89 7.62 9.04 1.85
C SER A 89 7.28 7.56 1.78
N SER A 90 6.08 7.17 2.20
CA SER A 90 5.49 5.93 1.73
C SER A 90 5.09 6.13 0.27
N GLY A 91 5.43 5.17 -0.58
CA GLY A 91 5.20 5.23 -2.02
C GLY A 91 6.13 6.16 -2.80
N VAL A 92 5.87 6.24 -4.11
CA VAL A 92 6.65 7.04 -5.05
C VAL A 92 6.16 8.49 -5.04
N ALA A 93 7.02 9.42 -4.62
CA ALA A 93 6.71 10.85 -4.57
C ALA A 93 7.23 11.62 -5.79
N GLN A 94 8.25 11.08 -6.47
CA GLN A 94 8.92 11.72 -7.60
C GLN A 94 9.59 10.68 -8.49
N ILE A 95 9.82 11.02 -9.76
CA ILE A 95 10.59 10.19 -10.70
C ILE A 95 11.66 11.02 -11.38
N LYS A 96 12.68 10.34 -11.91
CA LYS A 96 13.76 10.98 -12.65
C LYS A 96 13.41 11.08 -14.14
N GLN A 97 13.35 12.30 -14.66
CA GLN A 97 13.18 12.58 -16.08
C GLN A 97 14.42 13.31 -16.60
N GLY A 98 15.24 12.62 -17.42
CA GLY A 98 16.59 13.08 -17.74
C GLY A 98 17.44 13.19 -16.47
N ASP A 99 17.99 14.37 -16.21
CA ASP A 99 18.80 14.64 -15.01
C ASP A 99 18.03 15.28 -13.85
N LYS A 100 16.70 15.42 -13.97
CA LYS A 100 15.87 16.14 -12.98
C LYS A 100 14.89 15.20 -12.29
N TRP A 101 14.74 15.38 -10.99
CA TRP A 101 13.65 14.81 -10.21
C TRP A 101 12.40 15.67 -10.40
N VAL A 102 11.31 15.04 -10.82
CA VAL A 102 10.02 15.68 -11.05
C VAL A 102 8.98 15.03 -10.12
N PRO A 103 8.19 15.82 -9.37
CA PRO A 103 7.11 15.27 -8.55
C PRO A 103 6.10 14.49 -9.38
N ILE A 104 5.52 13.44 -8.80
CA ILE A 104 4.40 12.72 -9.41
C ILE A 104 3.22 13.67 -9.65
N ASP A 105 2.61 13.56 -10.82
CA ASP A 105 1.42 14.27 -11.25
C ASP A 105 0.59 13.34 -12.16
N THR A 106 -0.37 12.67 -11.54
CA THR A 106 -1.23 11.68 -12.20
C THR A 106 -2.35 12.30 -13.03
N SER A 107 -2.41 13.63 -13.15
CA SER A 107 -3.44 14.32 -13.94
C SER A 107 -3.42 13.84 -15.39
N LEU A 108 -4.57 13.39 -15.88
CA LEU A 108 -4.72 12.86 -17.24
C LEU A 108 -4.68 13.98 -18.28
N VAL A 109 -3.87 13.78 -19.31
CA VAL A 109 -3.75 14.64 -20.49
C VAL A 109 -3.99 13.81 -21.73
N GLN A 110 -4.78 14.34 -22.66
CA GLN A 110 -5.07 13.65 -23.90
C GLN A 110 -3.83 13.60 -24.80
N SER A 111 -3.54 12.42 -25.34
CA SER A 111 -2.45 12.14 -26.27
C SER A 111 -2.95 11.24 -27.40
N GLY A 112 -3.48 11.84 -28.47
CA GLY A 112 -4.10 11.09 -29.57
C GLY A 112 -5.38 10.38 -29.12
N ALA A 113 -5.43 9.05 -29.28
CA ALA A 113 -6.58 8.20 -28.95
C ALA A 113 -6.60 7.69 -27.49
N VAL A 114 -5.66 8.15 -26.66
CA VAL A 114 -5.56 7.78 -25.24
C VAL A 114 -5.36 9.01 -24.36
N PHE A 115 -5.57 8.86 -23.06
CA PHE A 115 -5.13 9.77 -22.02
C PHE A 115 -3.93 9.16 -21.29
N LYS A 116 -2.97 10.01 -20.90
CA LYS A 116 -1.77 9.63 -20.13
C LYS A 116 -1.62 10.55 -18.92
N PRO A 117 -1.10 10.07 -17.78
CA PRO A 117 -0.69 10.95 -16.69
C PRO A 117 0.44 11.89 -17.13
N ARG A 118 0.53 13.09 -16.53
CA ARG A 118 1.62 14.03 -16.78
C ARG A 118 2.97 13.46 -16.33
N VAL A 119 3.00 12.88 -15.13
CA VAL A 119 4.18 12.30 -14.50
C VAL A 119 3.74 11.13 -13.61
N SER A 120 4.08 9.90 -13.98
CA SER A 120 3.82 8.69 -13.19
C SER A 120 5.02 7.74 -13.29
N ARG A 121 5.16 6.81 -12.34
CA ARG A 121 6.15 5.73 -12.42
C ARG A 121 5.75 4.66 -13.42
N ALA A 122 4.49 4.25 -13.42
CA ALA A 122 3.98 3.29 -14.39
C ALA A 122 3.62 3.98 -15.71
N ASN A 123 3.89 3.34 -16.85
CA ASN A 123 3.42 3.82 -18.14
C ASN A 123 1.94 3.41 -18.33
N VAL A 124 1.04 4.31 -17.97
CA VAL A 124 -0.42 4.10 -18.00
C VAL A 124 -1.03 4.78 -19.22
N GLU A 125 -1.87 4.05 -19.94
CA GLU A 125 -2.73 4.55 -21.00
C GLU A 125 -4.19 4.29 -20.65
N VAL A 126 -5.04 5.32 -20.76
CA VAL A 126 -6.50 5.20 -20.57
C VAL A 126 -7.21 5.49 -21.88
N SER A 127 -8.20 4.69 -22.24
CA SER A 127 -8.94 4.83 -23.51
C SER A 127 -9.59 6.20 -23.68
N ALA A 128 -9.68 6.71 -24.91
CA ALA A 128 -10.57 7.82 -25.26
C ALA A 128 -11.96 7.37 -25.78
N GLY A 129 -12.25 6.07 -25.74
CA GLY A 129 -13.48 5.44 -26.26
C GLY A 129 -13.21 4.48 -27.43
N GLY A 130 -14.27 3.84 -27.94
CA GLY A 130 -14.20 2.85 -29.02
C GLY A 130 -13.82 1.45 -28.54
N ASP A 131 -13.19 0.66 -29.41
CA ASP A 131 -12.86 -0.76 -29.15
C ASP A 131 -11.47 -0.98 -28.51
N ALA A 132 -10.76 0.11 -28.21
CA ALA A 132 -9.48 0.05 -27.52
C ALA A 132 -9.64 -0.48 -26.07
N PRO A 133 -8.60 -1.11 -25.49
CA PRO A 133 -8.62 -1.47 -24.06
C PRO A 133 -9.00 -0.28 -23.18
N LEU A 134 -9.76 -0.53 -22.11
CA LEU A 134 -10.19 0.47 -21.13
C LEU A 134 -9.00 1.22 -20.54
N ALA A 135 -8.01 0.45 -20.08
CA ALA A 135 -6.76 0.95 -19.56
C ALA A 135 -5.64 -0.08 -19.75
N LYS A 136 -4.41 0.39 -19.87
CA LYS A 136 -3.21 -0.43 -20.06
C LYS A 136 -2.07 0.09 -19.20
N ILE A 137 -1.30 -0.83 -18.64
CA ILE A 137 0.02 -0.58 -18.05
C ILE A 137 1.07 -1.32 -18.87
N VAL A 138 2.19 -0.65 -19.12
CA VAL A 138 3.44 -1.27 -19.57
C VAL A 138 4.50 -0.99 -18.51
N ASP A 139 5.24 -2.01 -18.09
CA ASP A 139 6.33 -1.84 -17.13
C ASP A 139 7.69 -1.61 -17.81
N ASP A 140 8.73 -1.36 -17.00
CA ASP A 140 10.09 -1.09 -17.48
C ASP A 140 10.70 -2.27 -18.26
N ALA A 141 10.17 -3.49 -18.11
CA ALA A 141 10.59 -4.68 -18.84
C ALA A 141 9.79 -4.89 -20.15
N GLY A 142 8.86 -3.99 -20.48
CA GLY A 142 8.01 -4.06 -21.67
C GLY A 142 6.84 -5.04 -21.55
N ARG A 143 6.53 -5.53 -20.35
CA ARG A 143 5.38 -6.42 -20.12
C ARG A 143 4.10 -5.60 -20.14
N GLU A 144 3.05 -6.15 -20.73
CA GLU A 144 1.77 -5.47 -20.91
C GLU A 144 0.67 -6.13 -20.09
N PHE A 145 -0.11 -5.29 -19.41
CA PHE A 145 -1.40 -5.65 -18.83
C PHE A 145 -2.46 -4.64 -19.28
N ALA A 146 -3.47 -5.10 -20.00
CA ALA A 146 -4.55 -4.27 -20.52
C ALA A 146 -5.92 -4.83 -20.14
N VAL A 147 -6.69 -4.03 -19.43
CA VAL A 147 -8.10 -4.32 -19.12
C VAL A 147 -8.94 -3.88 -20.31
N LYS A 148 -9.78 -4.78 -20.82
CA LYS A 148 -10.71 -4.51 -21.92
C LYS A 148 -12.15 -4.51 -21.42
N TRP A 149 -13.05 -4.07 -22.28
CA TRP A 149 -14.48 -4.17 -22.03
C TRP A 149 -15.17 -4.93 -23.17
N PRO A 150 -16.21 -5.74 -22.90
CA PRO A 150 -16.88 -6.54 -23.94
C PRO A 150 -17.57 -5.73 -25.03
N THR A 151 -17.91 -4.47 -24.75
CA THR A 151 -18.59 -3.56 -25.68
C THR A 151 -17.73 -2.32 -25.94
N ALA A 152 -18.01 -1.63 -27.05
CA ALA A 152 -17.36 -0.37 -27.39
C ALA A 152 -17.53 0.65 -26.26
N LEU A 153 -16.43 1.27 -25.86
CA LEU A 153 -16.39 2.25 -24.79
C LEU A 153 -16.95 3.59 -25.28
N PRO A 154 -17.81 4.26 -24.49
CA PRO A 154 -18.18 5.64 -24.78
C PRO A 154 -16.97 6.57 -24.61
N LYS A 155 -17.07 7.81 -25.09
CA LYS A 155 -16.07 8.83 -24.77
C LYS A 155 -16.10 9.14 -23.26
N PRO A 156 -14.97 9.11 -22.54
CA PRO A 156 -14.96 9.40 -21.11
C PRO A 156 -15.04 10.90 -20.81
N SER A 157 -15.57 11.24 -19.63
CA SER A 157 -15.30 12.52 -18.97
C SER A 157 -14.05 12.39 -18.11
N VAL A 158 -13.14 13.37 -18.17
CA VAL A 158 -11.87 13.35 -17.42
C VAL A 158 -11.84 14.47 -16.40
N ASN A 159 -11.50 14.15 -15.15
CA ASN A 159 -11.29 15.09 -14.07
C ASN A 159 -10.05 14.69 -13.26
N GLY A 160 -9.00 15.51 -13.29
CA GLY A 160 -7.73 15.19 -12.63
C GLY A 160 -7.16 13.88 -13.17
N ASN A 161 -6.93 12.91 -12.29
CA ASN A 161 -6.43 11.57 -12.60
C ASN A 161 -7.56 10.54 -12.88
N VAL A 162 -8.82 10.97 -12.95
CA VAL A 162 -9.99 10.08 -13.10
C VAL A 162 -10.61 10.23 -14.48
N ALA A 163 -10.88 9.10 -15.14
CA ALA A 163 -11.67 9.01 -16.36
C ALA A 163 -12.94 8.18 -16.11
N THR A 164 -14.11 8.74 -16.41
CA THR A 164 -15.41 8.09 -16.24
C THR A 164 -16.08 7.82 -17.58
N PHE A 165 -16.36 6.55 -17.85
CA PHE A 165 -17.07 6.06 -19.03
C PHE A 165 -18.53 5.78 -18.67
N ALA A 166 -19.39 6.77 -18.92
CA ALA A 166 -20.78 6.72 -18.46
C ALA A 166 -21.59 5.62 -19.15
N ASN A 167 -22.33 4.80 -18.38
CA ASN A 167 -23.14 3.69 -18.87
C ASN A 167 -22.36 2.59 -19.63
N ALA A 168 -21.03 2.56 -19.53
CA ALA A 168 -20.22 1.59 -20.24
C ALA A 168 -20.47 0.14 -19.76
N ALA A 169 -20.78 -0.03 -18.47
CA ALA A 169 -21.17 -1.33 -17.90
C ALA A 169 -22.67 -1.64 -18.02
N GLY A 170 -23.40 -0.85 -18.80
CA GLY A 170 -24.85 -0.93 -18.97
C GLY A 170 -25.58 0.31 -18.45
N PRO A 171 -26.89 0.44 -18.71
CA PRO A 171 -27.67 1.59 -18.25
C PRO A 171 -27.55 1.77 -16.73
N GLY A 172 -27.11 2.94 -16.29
CA GLY A 172 -26.90 3.24 -14.88
C GLY A 172 -25.61 2.72 -14.26
N ALA A 173 -24.72 2.07 -15.02
CA ALA A 173 -23.45 1.52 -14.53
C ALA A 173 -22.25 2.10 -15.29
N ASP A 174 -21.36 2.78 -14.58
CA ASP A 174 -20.18 3.44 -15.15
C ASP A 174 -18.93 2.59 -15.00
N LEU A 175 -17.98 2.74 -15.91
CA LEU A 175 -16.60 2.36 -15.66
C LEU A 175 -15.83 3.60 -15.25
N VAL A 176 -15.06 3.50 -14.17
CA VAL A 176 -14.20 4.57 -13.69
C VAL A 176 -12.78 4.07 -13.66
N VAL A 177 -11.85 4.80 -14.27
CA VAL A 177 -10.42 4.53 -14.20
C VAL A 177 -9.77 5.64 -13.40
N THR A 178 -9.05 5.28 -12.34
CA THR A 178 -8.25 6.22 -11.53
C THR A 178 -6.77 5.91 -11.76
N VAL A 179 -6.02 6.85 -12.31
CA VAL A 179 -4.57 6.69 -12.47
C VAL A 179 -3.85 6.96 -11.14
N LEU A 180 -2.99 6.03 -10.75
CA LEU A 180 -2.18 6.06 -9.54
C LEU A 180 -0.71 6.29 -9.88
N PRO A 181 0.15 6.68 -8.93
CA PRO A 181 1.59 6.87 -9.17
C PRO A 181 2.25 5.64 -9.85
N THR A 182 1.77 4.45 -9.49
CA THR A 182 2.37 3.14 -9.77
C THR A 182 1.47 2.25 -10.62
N GLY A 183 0.36 2.76 -11.15
CA GLY A 183 -0.57 1.96 -11.96
C GLY A 183 -1.90 2.64 -12.18
N PHE A 184 -2.98 1.86 -12.24
CA PHE A 184 -4.34 2.37 -12.25
C PHE A 184 -5.25 1.45 -11.46
N ARG A 185 -6.30 2.03 -10.91
CA ARG A 185 -7.49 1.32 -10.44
C ARG A 185 -8.57 1.41 -11.51
N HIS A 186 -9.39 0.37 -11.64
CA HIS A 186 -10.64 0.45 -12.36
C HIS A 186 -11.80 -0.02 -11.48
N ASP A 187 -12.93 0.68 -11.59
CA ASP A 187 -14.13 0.47 -10.78
C ASP A 187 -15.34 0.32 -11.69
N VAL A 188 -16.31 -0.50 -11.28
CA VAL A 188 -17.66 -0.48 -11.86
C VAL A 188 -18.60 0.20 -10.86
N VAL A 189 -19.11 1.37 -11.20
CA VAL A 189 -19.97 2.16 -10.32
C VAL A 189 -21.43 2.00 -10.75
N LEU A 190 -22.19 1.26 -9.96
CA LEU A 190 -23.63 1.08 -10.14
C LEU A 190 -24.34 2.28 -9.52
N ARG A 191 -24.96 3.15 -10.32
CA ARG A 191 -25.71 4.31 -9.81
C ARG A 191 -27.09 3.96 -9.27
N ALA A 192 -27.60 2.78 -9.60
CA ALA A 192 -28.89 2.28 -9.15
C ALA A 192 -28.86 0.77 -9.04
N LYS A 193 -29.83 0.22 -8.31
CA LYS A 193 -30.01 -1.21 -8.14
C LYS A 193 -30.15 -1.92 -9.49
N PRO A 194 -29.32 -2.95 -9.78
CA PRO A 194 -29.48 -3.73 -11.01
C PRO A 194 -30.78 -4.53 -10.97
N THR A 195 -31.37 -4.74 -12.15
CA THR A 195 -32.68 -5.42 -12.29
C THR A 195 -32.61 -6.95 -12.17
N GLY A 196 -31.41 -7.51 -12.09
CA GLY A 196 -31.17 -8.95 -11.95
C GLY A 196 -29.76 -9.23 -11.42
N PRO A 197 -29.37 -10.51 -11.32
CA PRO A 197 -28.01 -10.89 -10.96
C PRO A 197 -27.00 -10.21 -11.88
N LEU A 198 -25.95 -9.64 -11.28
CA LEU A 198 -24.88 -8.99 -12.02
C LEU A 198 -23.71 -9.96 -12.15
N GLU A 199 -23.25 -10.20 -13.38
CA GLU A 199 -21.99 -10.87 -13.66
C GLU A 199 -21.18 -9.96 -14.58
N LEU A 200 -19.98 -9.57 -14.12
CA LEU A 200 -19.07 -8.73 -14.89
C LEU A 200 -17.97 -9.62 -15.44
N ARG A 201 -17.88 -9.71 -16.77
CA ARG A 201 -16.86 -10.49 -17.47
C ARG A 201 -15.90 -9.50 -18.12
N ILE A 202 -14.71 -9.36 -17.56
CA ILE A 202 -13.72 -8.35 -17.90
C ILE A 202 -12.58 -9.03 -18.64
N PRO A 203 -12.49 -8.92 -19.98
CA PRO A 203 -11.38 -9.50 -20.71
C PRO A 203 -10.09 -8.77 -20.37
N VAL A 204 -9.01 -9.53 -20.18
CA VAL A 204 -7.68 -9.03 -19.88
C VAL A 204 -6.74 -9.53 -20.96
N GLN A 205 -6.09 -8.57 -21.62
CA GLN A 205 -5.00 -8.83 -22.54
C GLN A 205 -3.68 -8.71 -21.79
N THR A 206 -2.82 -9.71 -21.94
CA THR A 206 -1.51 -9.76 -21.30
C THR A 206 -0.41 -10.05 -22.32
N GLU A 207 0.77 -9.46 -22.10
CA GLU A 207 1.99 -9.78 -22.84
C GLU A 207 3.16 -9.90 -21.86
N GLY A 208 3.85 -11.04 -21.86
CA GLY A 208 4.94 -11.32 -20.92
C GLY A 208 4.50 -11.58 -19.47
N VAL A 209 3.18 -11.59 -19.20
CA VAL A 209 2.59 -11.89 -17.89
C VAL A 209 1.36 -12.79 -18.02
N ASP A 210 1.04 -13.53 -16.96
CA ASP A 210 -0.18 -14.30 -16.80
C ASP A 210 -1.01 -13.77 -15.63
N LEU A 211 -2.34 -13.69 -15.83
CA LEU A 211 -3.28 -13.38 -14.76
C LEU A 211 -3.80 -14.68 -14.14
N THR A 212 -3.68 -14.76 -12.83
CA THR A 212 -4.18 -15.87 -12.01
C THR A 212 -4.87 -15.35 -10.75
N GLU A 213 -5.68 -16.21 -10.12
CA GLU A 213 -6.23 -15.98 -8.79
C GLU A 213 -5.64 -17.01 -7.83
N ASP A 214 -5.24 -16.56 -6.63
CA ASP A 214 -4.69 -17.44 -5.60
C ASP A 214 -5.78 -18.05 -4.69
N ALA A 215 -5.36 -18.86 -3.72
CA ALA A 215 -6.28 -19.54 -2.81
C ALA A 215 -7.08 -18.60 -1.88
N ASN A 216 -6.62 -17.35 -1.72
CA ASN A 216 -7.29 -16.32 -0.91
C ASN A 216 -8.16 -15.40 -1.77
N GLY A 217 -8.22 -15.62 -3.08
CA GLY A 217 -8.96 -14.79 -4.04
C GLY A 217 -8.20 -13.53 -4.47
N ARG A 218 -6.88 -13.46 -4.22
CA ARG A 218 -6.06 -12.35 -4.70
C ARG A 218 -5.80 -12.51 -6.19
N LEU A 219 -5.80 -11.39 -6.90
CA LEU A 219 -5.43 -11.36 -8.31
C LEU A 219 -3.92 -11.18 -8.42
N LEU A 220 -3.25 -12.07 -9.16
CA LEU A 220 -1.80 -12.04 -9.35
C LEU A 220 -1.47 -11.94 -10.84
N LEU A 221 -0.62 -10.97 -11.18
CA LEU A 221 0.06 -10.93 -12.46
C LEU A 221 1.46 -11.51 -12.26
N THR A 222 1.75 -12.62 -12.93
CA THR A 222 3.05 -13.33 -12.82
C THR A 222 3.80 -13.25 -14.13
N SER A 223 5.12 -13.06 -14.07
CA SER A 223 5.96 -13.05 -15.27
C SER A 223 5.90 -14.39 -16.00
N THR A 224 5.64 -14.40 -17.30
CA THR A 224 5.75 -15.65 -18.10
C THR A 224 7.21 -16.00 -18.42
N ALA A 225 8.13 -15.06 -18.23
CA ALA A 225 9.57 -15.28 -18.34
C ALA A 225 10.17 -15.60 -16.96
N GLY A 226 11.17 -16.48 -16.93
CA GLY A 226 11.96 -16.78 -15.74
C GLY A 226 11.22 -17.64 -14.71
N ASP A 227 11.31 -17.25 -13.45
CA ASP A 227 10.84 -18.00 -12.26
C ASP A 227 9.37 -17.77 -11.89
N GLY A 228 8.59 -17.08 -12.73
CA GLY A 228 7.18 -16.80 -12.44
C GLY A 228 6.95 -15.70 -11.41
N LYS A 229 7.93 -14.81 -11.18
CA LYS A 229 7.83 -13.71 -10.21
C LYS A 229 6.55 -12.89 -10.38
N VAL A 230 5.87 -12.61 -9.26
CA VAL A 230 4.73 -11.68 -9.19
C VAL A 230 5.18 -10.26 -9.56
N VAL A 231 4.49 -9.66 -10.50
CA VAL A 231 4.80 -8.35 -11.10
C VAL A 231 3.79 -7.27 -10.74
N ALA A 232 2.59 -7.69 -10.35
CA ALA A 232 1.46 -6.89 -9.88
C ALA A 232 0.51 -7.81 -9.11
N SER A 233 -0.16 -7.24 -8.10
CA SER A 233 -1.13 -7.94 -7.29
C SER A 233 -2.31 -7.03 -6.96
N GLY A 234 -3.46 -7.65 -6.82
CA GLY A 234 -4.68 -7.07 -6.31
C GLY A 234 -5.11 -7.82 -5.07
N ALA A 235 -5.58 -7.11 -4.05
CA ALA A 235 -6.35 -7.75 -2.99
C ALA A 235 -7.63 -8.38 -3.56
N ARG A 236 -8.27 -9.22 -2.75
CA ARG A 236 -9.56 -9.82 -3.12
C ARG A 236 -10.56 -8.74 -3.53
N PRO A 237 -11.26 -8.87 -4.68
CA PRO A 237 -12.25 -7.89 -5.09
C PRO A 237 -13.37 -7.72 -4.06
N VAL A 238 -13.81 -6.48 -3.86
CA VAL A 238 -14.90 -6.14 -2.94
C VAL A 238 -15.87 -5.17 -3.59
N MET A 239 -17.05 -5.04 -3.01
CA MET A 239 -17.99 -3.98 -3.32
C MET A 239 -18.46 -3.28 -2.06
N TRP A 240 -18.85 -2.02 -2.23
CA TRP A 240 -19.39 -1.23 -1.15
C TRP A 240 -20.40 -0.20 -1.63
N ASP A 241 -21.30 0.18 -0.74
CA ASP A 241 -22.34 1.17 -1.02
C ASP A 241 -21.88 2.60 -0.65
N SER A 242 -22.73 3.60 -0.89
CA SER A 242 -22.41 5.00 -0.64
C SER A 242 -22.84 5.53 0.73
N SER A 243 -23.23 4.68 1.69
CA SER A 243 -23.56 5.14 3.06
C SER A 243 -22.33 5.64 3.82
N GLY A 244 -21.16 5.20 3.35
CA GLY A 244 -19.81 5.59 3.73
C GLY A 244 -19.61 7.06 4.13
N HIS A 245 -19.28 7.34 5.39
CA HIS A 245 -18.52 8.56 5.71
C HIS A 245 -17.02 8.24 5.70
N GLY A 246 -16.37 8.44 4.53
CA GLY A 246 -14.96 8.06 4.31
C GLY A 246 -14.85 6.66 3.71
N LYS A 247 -14.09 5.75 4.34
CA LYS A 247 -13.94 4.35 3.89
C LYS A 247 -15.15 3.51 4.33
N PRO A 248 -15.77 2.71 3.43
CA PRO A 248 -16.92 1.85 3.72
C PRO A 248 -16.58 0.76 4.74
N ARG A 249 -17.53 0.41 5.61
CA ARG A 249 -17.32 -0.45 6.80
C ARG A 249 -18.55 -1.27 7.15
N GLY A 250 -18.36 -2.31 7.96
CA GLY A 250 -19.46 -3.14 8.49
C GLY A 250 -20.32 -3.75 7.38
N ASP A 251 -21.64 -3.60 7.47
CA ASP A 251 -22.57 -4.14 6.48
C ASP A 251 -22.58 -3.36 5.14
N ALA A 252 -21.87 -2.23 5.01
CA ALA A 252 -21.73 -1.46 3.78
C ALA A 252 -20.62 -1.96 2.84
N LEU A 253 -19.85 -2.98 3.24
CA LEU A 253 -18.78 -3.59 2.46
C LEU A 253 -18.98 -5.11 2.37
N LYS A 254 -18.69 -5.69 1.20
CA LYS A 254 -18.84 -7.12 0.95
C LYS A 254 -17.81 -7.61 -0.05
N GLU A 255 -17.19 -8.76 0.23
CA GLU A 255 -16.34 -9.44 -0.74
C GLU A 255 -17.14 -9.86 -1.98
N ILE A 256 -16.47 -9.86 -3.14
CA ILE A 256 -17.04 -10.33 -4.40
C ILE A 256 -16.44 -11.69 -4.72
N ASP A 257 -17.29 -12.61 -5.18
CA ASP A 257 -16.81 -13.85 -5.76
C ASP A 257 -16.13 -13.56 -7.11
N SER A 258 -14.85 -13.87 -7.21
CA SER A 258 -14.03 -13.75 -8.42
C SER A 258 -13.58 -15.11 -8.95
N THR A 259 -13.36 -15.17 -10.26
CA THR A 259 -12.61 -16.25 -10.94
C THR A 259 -11.84 -15.68 -12.12
N VAL A 260 -10.68 -16.25 -12.43
CA VAL A 260 -9.96 -15.98 -13.69
C VAL A 260 -10.15 -17.15 -14.65
N GLU A 261 -10.94 -16.94 -15.70
CA GLU A 261 -11.20 -17.93 -16.75
C GLU A 261 -10.30 -17.69 -17.97
N THR A 262 -10.14 -18.70 -18.83
CA THR A 262 -9.56 -18.54 -20.17
C THR A 262 -10.63 -18.84 -21.22
N GLN A 263 -10.92 -17.87 -22.08
CA GLN A 263 -11.90 -17.98 -23.16
C GLN A 263 -11.25 -17.59 -24.48
N ASN A 264 -11.23 -18.50 -25.45
CA ASN A 264 -10.62 -18.29 -26.77
C ASN A 264 -9.17 -17.77 -26.70
N GLY A 265 -8.39 -18.26 -25.72
CA GLY A 265 -7.00 -17.85 -25.50
C GLY A 265 -6.83 -16.51 -24.78
N VAL A 266 -7.91 -15.86 -24.34
CA VAL A 266 -7.88 -14.58 -23.60
C VAL A 266 -8.28 -14.83 -22.14
N LYS A 267 -7.57 -14.20 -21.20
CA LYS A 267 -7.95 -14.24 -19.78
C LYS A 267 -9.19 -13.38 -19.55
N VAL A 268 -10.12 -13.85 -18.74
CA VAL A 268 -11.33 -13.13 -18.38
C VAL A 268 -11.48 -13.15 -16.87
N LEU A 269 -11.40 -11.97 -16.26
CA LEU A 269 -11.76 -11.79 -14.85
C LEU A 269 -13.29 -11.77 -14.76
N VAL A 270 -13.86 -12.77 -14.09
CA VAL A 270 -15.30 -12.88 -13.88
C VAL A 270 -15.59 -12.50 -12.43
N LEU A 271 -16.38 -11.45 -12.25
CA LEU A 271 -16.82 -10.97 -10.94
C LEU A 271 -18.32 -11.22 -10.80
N LYS A 272 -18.73 -11.75 -9.64
CA LYS A 272 -20.13 -11.99 -9.29
C LYS A 272 -20.49 -11.21 -8.02
N PRO A 273 -20.80 -9.90 -8.14
CA PRO A 273 -21.30 -9.12 -7.01
C PRO A 273 -22.49 -9.79 -6.32
N ASP A 274 -22.49 -9.82 -4.98
CA ASP A 274 -23.52 -10.48 -4.17
C ASP A 274 -24.90 -9.83 -4.38
N ALA A 275 -25.84 -10.60 -4.93
CA ALA A 275 -27.19 -10.14 -5.23
C ALA A 275 -27.97 -9.78 -3.97
N GLY A 276 -27.70 -10.46 -2.84
CA GLY A 276 -28.33 -10.15 -1.55
C GLY A 276 -27.98 -8.76 -1.06
N PHE A 277 -26.68 -8.45 -1.04
CA PHE A 277 -26.15 -7.13 -0.73
C PHE A 277 -26.74 -6.06 -1.65
N LEU A 278 -26.68 -6.23 -2.97
CA LEU A 278 -27.21 -5.25 -3.93
C LEU A 278 -28.72 -5.05 -3.82
N ALA A 279 -29.46 -6.07 -3.40
CA ALA A 279 -30.91 -6.02 -3.29
C ALA A 279 -31.42 -5.49 -1.94
N ASP A 280 -30.56 -5.43 -0.92
CA ASP A 280 -30.91 -5.03 0.44
C ASP A 280 -31.49 -3.59 0.46
N PRO A 281 -32.68 -3.36 1.05
CA PRO A 281 -33.31 -2.04 1.11
C PRO A 281 -32.51 -1.00 1.90
N LYS A 282 -31.51 -1.42 2.71
CA LYS A 282 -30.61 -0.51 3.41
C LYS A 282 -29.53 0.11 2.52
N ARG A 283 -29.29 -0.45 1.31
CA ARG A 283 -28.20 0.02 0.43
C ARG A 283 -28.42 1.44 -0.03
N GLN A 284 -27.36 2.22 0.04
CA GLN A 284 -27.30 3.53 -0.58
C GLN A 284 -26.50 3.46 -1.87
N TYR A 285 -27.12 3.84 -2.98
CA TYR A 285 -26.44 3.90 -4.26
C TYR A 285 -25.81 5.29 -4.46
N PRO A 286 -24.63 5.39 -5.11
CA PRO A 286 -23.99 4.35 -5.92
C PRO A 286 -23.30 3.23 -5.11
N VAL A 287 -23.33 2.02 -5.66
CA VAL A 287 -22.49 0.90 -5.20
C VAL A 287 -21.26 0.81 -6.11
N THR A 288 -20.08 0.76 -5.52
CA THR A 288 -18.81 0.59 -6.23
C THR A 288 -18.38 -0.87 -6.15
N VAL A 289 -18.09 -1.46 -7.29
CA VAL A 289 -17.46 -2.79 -7.43
C VAL A 289 -15.99 -2.55 -7.77
N PHE A 290 -15.09 -3.02 -6.91
CA PHE A 290 -13.68 -2.69 -6.89
C PHE A 290 -12.80 -3.93 -7.16
N PRO A 291 -12.38 -4.12 -8.42
CA PRO A 291 -11.32 -5.05 -8.81
C PRO A 291 -9.97 -4.32 -8.98
N SER A 292 -9.30 -3.96 -7.88
CA SER A 292 -8.00 -3.27 -7.95
C SER A 292 -6.85 -4.23 -8.24
N ILE A 293 -5.91 -3.81 -9.09
CA ILE A 293 -4.59 -4.43 -9.30
C ILE A 293 -3.56 -3.29 -9.36
N THR A 294 -2.53 -3.34 -8.51
CA THR A 294 -1.44 -2.35 -8.49
C THR A 294 -0.08 -3.05 -8.61
N LEU A 295 0.98 -2.30 -8.95
CA LEU A 295 2.34 -2.84 -8.91
C LEU A 295 2.72 -3.15 -7.44
N PRO A 296 3.32 -4.30 -7.10
CA PRO A 296 3.67 -4.67 -5.74
C PRO A 296 4.96 -3.98 -5.33
N GLN A 297 5.25 -3.89 -4.03
CA GLN A 297 6.49 -3.33 -3.46
C GLN A 297 6.68 -1.80 -3.61
N VAL A 298 5.74 -1.12 -4.28
CA VAL A 298 5.68 0.34 -4.33
C VAL A 298 4.58 0.91 -3.43
N GLU A 299 3.51 0.14 -3.22
CA GLU A 299 2.56 0.35 -2.13
C GLU A 299 3.27 -0.04 -0.83
N THR A 300 3.39 0.91 0.10
CA THR A 300 4.11 0.68 1.37
C THR A 300 3.27 1.09 2.57
N ASP A 301 1.99 1.38 2.32
CA ASP A 301 1.01 1.60 3.35
C ASP A 301 -0.31 0.92 3.04
N SER A 302 -1.00 0.51 4.10
CA SER A 302 -2.32 -0.10 4.03
C SER A 302 -2.95 -0.06 5.43
N ASP A 303 -4.24 -0.30 5.51
CA ASP A 303 -4.94 -0.55 6.76
C ASP A 303 -5.70 -1.88 6.73
N VAL A 304 -6.14 -2.27 7.92
CA VAL A 304 -6.97 -3.44 8.16
C VAL A 304 -7.93 -3.14 9.30
N ALA A 305 -9.08 -3.82 9.31
CA ALA A 305 -10.02 -3.74 10.41
C ALA A 305 -10.45 -5.11 10.90
N SER A 306 -11.07 -5.12 12.07
CA SER A 306 -11.69 -6.31 12.66
C SER A 306 -12.74 -6.99 11.79
N THR A 307 -13.28 -6.32 10.78
CA THR A 307 -14.33 -6.84 9.91
C THR A 307 -13.98 -6.87 8.43
N TRP A 308 -12.81 -6.35 8.02
CA TRP A 308 -12.42 -6.32 6.62
C TRP A 308 -10.90 -6.36 6.43
N ALA A 309 -10.49 -6.98 5.32
CA ALA A 309 -9.10 -7.10 4.87
C ALA A 309 -8.61 -5.81 4.18
N SER A 310 -7.31 -5.67 3.97
CA SER A 310 -6.73 -4.53 3.28
C SER A 310 -7.29 -4.31 1.88
N HIS A 311 -7.31 -3.04 1.48
CA HIS A 311 -7.73 -2.61 0.14
C HIS A 311 -6.66 -1.69 -0.45
N PRO A 312 -5.53 -2.23 -0.96
CA PRO A 312 -4.50 -1.43 -1.61
C PRO A 312 -5.06 -0.67 -2.82
N GLY A 313 -4.58 0.55 -3.04
CA GLY A 313 -5.19 1.47 -4.02
C GLY A 313 -6.17 2.49 -3.42
N ASP A 314 -6.51 2.37 -2.13
CA ASP A 314 -7.37 3.33 -1.45
C ASP A 314 -6.60 4.62 -1.13
N PRO A 315 -7.18 5.81 -1.39
CA PRO A 315 -6.49 7.09 -1.12
C PRO A 315 -6.43 7.45 0.37
N MET A 316 -6.90 6.57 1.25
CA MET A 316 -7.06 6.84 2.67
C MET A 316 -6.92 5.56 3.50
N ILE A 317 -6.15 5.65 4.57
CA ILE A 317 -5.95 4.60 5.58
C ILE A 317 -6.40 5.10 6.96
N ILE A 318 -6.94 4.21 7.79
CA ILE A 318 -7.56 4.58 9.08
C ILE A 318 -6.96 3.77 10.23
N ALA A 319 -6.77 4.45 11.37
CA ALA A 319 -6.35 3.82 12.62
C ALA A 319 -7.24 4.25 13.79
N GLY A 320 -7.38 3.35 14.77
CA GLY A 320 -8.18 3.55 15.97
C GLY A 320 -9.51 2.81 15.94
N THR A 321 -10.43 3.18 16.81
CA THR A 321 -11.74 2.53 16.91
C THR A 321 -12.82 3.46 16.41
N MET A 322 -13.66 2.96 15.50
CA MET A 322 -14.60 3.77 14.74
C MET A 322 -15.97 3.09 14.70
N PRO A 323 -17.05 3.79 15.06
CA PRO A 323 -18.38 3.20 15.01
C PRO A 323 -18.80 2.93 13.55
N TRP A 324 -19.59 1.88 13.35
CA TRP A 324 -20.26 1.64 12.08
C TRP A 324 -21.36 2.69 11.84
N GLU A 325 -21.71 2.93 10.58
CA GLU A 325 -22.69 3.93 10.18
C GLU A 325 -24.09 3.67 10.72
N ASN A 326 -24.47 2.40 10.87
CA ASN A 326 -25.74 2.01 11.45
C ASN A 326 -25.80 2.17 12.99
N GLY A 327 -24.69 2.54 13.65
CA GLY A 327 -24.59 2.71 15.09
C GLY A 327 -24.66 1.42 15.90
N GLN A 328 -24.61 0.24 15.27
CA GLN A 328 -24.79 -1.08 15.91
C GLN A 328 -23.47 -1.81 16.21
N GLY A 329 -22.34 -1.12 16.10
CA GLY A 329 -21.03 -1.68 16.39
C GLY A 329 -19.91 -0.73 15.98
N GLY A 330 -18.72 -1.27 15.83
CA GLY A 330 -17.56 -0.51 15.39
C GLY A 330 -16.41 -1.42 15.01
N ASP A 331 -15.49 -0.85 14.24
CA ASP A 331 -14.27 -1.50 13.82
C ASP A 331 -13.10 -1.01 14.64
N VAL A 332 -12.26 -1.95 15.07
CA VAL A 332 -10.89 -1.63 15.45
C VAL A 332 -10.06 -1.69 14.18
N MET A 333 -9.37 -0.61 13.87
CA MET A 333 -8.58 -0.48 12.64
C MET A 333 -7.14 -0.15 12.97
N ARG A 334 -6.23 -0.68 12.15
CA ARG A 334 -4.80 -0.48 12.27
C ARG A 334 -4.24 -0.12 10.91
N SER A 335 -3.48 0.97 10.84
CA SER A 335 -2.73 1.32 9.64
C SER A 335 -1.28 0.85 9.79
N TYR A 336 -0.68 0.42 8.69
CA TYR A 336 0.71 0.01 8.59
C TYR A 336 1.37 0.88 7.52
N VAL A 337 2.56 1.39 7.82
CA VAL A 337 3.36 2.21 6.91
C VAL A 337 4.80 1.74 6.95
N LYS A 338 5.45 1.61 5.80
CA LYS A 338 6.83 1.16 5.67
C LYS A 338 7.66 2.17 4.88
N PHE A 339 8.91 2.33 5.28
CA PHE A 339 9.84 3.28 4.67
C PHE A 339 11.12 2.54 4.30
N ASN A 340 11.83 2.98 3.27
CA ASN A 340 13.15 2.43 2.97
C ASN A 340 14.23 3.13 3.82
N THR A 341 14.57 2.53 4.96
CA THR A 341 15.55 3.10 5.91
C THR A 341 16.99 2.63 5.69
N SER A 342 17.29 1.97 4.56
CA SER A 342 18.62 1.42 4.26
C SER A 342 19.76 2.45 4.35
N LYS A 343 19.51 3.72 4.01
CA LYS A 343 20.52 4.80 4.02
C LYS A 343 20.98 5.20 5.42
N ILE A 344 20.17 4.94 6.45
CA ILE A 344 20.51 5.26 7.84
C ILE A 344 21.21 4.11 8.58
N LYS A 345 21.38 2.96 7.94
CA LYS A 345 22.10 1.82 8.53
C LYS A 345 23.54 2.23 8.88
N GLY A 346 23.94 2.00 10.12
CA GLY A 346 25.24 2.40 10.66
C GLY A 346 25.42 3.90 10.91
N LYS A 347 24.41 4.74 10.65
CA LYS A 347 24.44 6.18 10.92
C LYS A 347 23.95 6.46 12.35
N LYS A 348 24.36 7.59 12.93
CA LYS A 348 23.93 8.00 14.26
C LYS A 348 22.66 8.85 14.16
N VAL A 349 21.51 8.22 14.41
CA VAL A 349 20.20 8.88 14.43
C VAL A 349 20.07 9.77 15.67
N ILE A 350 19.75 11.04 15.44
CA ILE A 350 19.53 12.07 16.47
C ILE A 350 18.04 12.15 16.79
N LEU A 351 17.21 12.33 15.76
CA LEU A 351 15.76 12.46 15.89
C LEU A 351 15.08 11.77 14.71
N ALA A 352 13.93 11.16 14.95
CA ALA A 352 13.04 10.74 13.87
C ALA A 352 11.58 11.01 14.23
N SER A 353 10.80 11.39 13.24
CA SER A 353 9.36 11.61 13.40
C SER A 353 8.60 11.00 12.23
N LEU A 354 7.59 10.19 12.55
CA LEU A 354 6.56 9.79 11.62
C LEU A 354 5.54 10.93 11.49
N GLY A 355 5.29 11.37 10.27
CA GLY A 355 4.26 12.33 9.90
C GLY A 355 3.16 11.64 9.09
N MET A 356 1.91 11.77 9.51
CA MET A 356 0.73 11.30 8.76
C MET A 356 -0.18 12.47 8.46
N TRP A 357 -0.57 12.67 7.20
CA TRP A 357 -1.47 13.76 6.84
C TRP A 357 -2.92 13.41 7.21
N ASN A 358 -3.45 14.04 8.27
CA ASN A 358 -4.78 13.72 8.78
C ASN A 358 -5.87 14.48 8.02
N LEU A 359 -6.74 13.70 7.36
CA LEU A 359 -7.86 14.15 6.55
C LEU A 359 -9.14 14.26 7.39
N GLU A 360 -9.43 13.22 8.17
CA GLU A 360 -10.64 13.14 8.98
C GLU A 360 -10.37 12.65 10.40
N THR A 361 -11.17 13.09 11.36
CA THR A 361 -11.03 12.73 12.76
C THR A 361 -12.38 12.67 13.45
N ASN A 362 -12.48 11.87 14.52
CA ASN A 362 -13.70 11.81 15.32
C ASN A 362 -13.97 13.12 16.08
N ALA A 363 -12.93 13.85 16.49
CA ALA A 363 -13.06 15.15 17.13
C ALA A 363 -11.82 16.01 16.89
N CYS A 364 -11.99 17.33 16.91
CA CYS A 364 -10.92 18.29 16.66
C CYS A 364 -10.21 18.70 17.94
N GLY A 365 -8.88 18.85 17.91
CA GLY A 365 -8.13 19.46 19.01
C GLY A 365 -6.76 18.83 19.25
N VAL A 366 -6.07 19.32 20.28
CA VAL A 366 -4.75 18.80 20.69
C VAL A 366 -4.84 17.60 21.65
N ALA A 367 -6.04 17.32 22.17
CA ALA A 367 -6.31 16.22 23.09
C ALA A 367 -7.67 15.57 22.74
N VAL A 368 -7.61 14.52 21.92
CA VAL A 368 -8.77 13.77 21.43
C VAL A 368 -8.62 12.31 21.87
N GLY A 369 -9.56 11.85 22.70
CA GLY A 369 -9.58 10.50 23.24
C GLY A 369 -8.28 10.09 23.93
N SER A 370 -8.02 8.78 23.94
CA SER A 370 -6.73 8.19 24.33
C SER A 370 -5.61 8.47 23.33
N GLY A 371 -5.94 8.88 22.09
CA GLY A 371 -4.99 9.12 21.01
C GLY A 371 -4.64 7.86 20.22
N LEU A 372 -3.70 8.00 19.29
CA LEU A 372 -3.19 6.89 18.47
C LEU A 372 -1.72 6.64 18.77
N THR A 373 -1.33 5.38 18.84
CA THR A 373 0.03 4.94 19.16
C THR A 373 0.71 4.38 17.92
N ALA A 374 1.91 4.90 17.63
CA ALA A 374 2.86 4.36 16.67
C ALA A 374 3.74 3.30 17.34
N GLU A 375 3.80 2.09 16.78
CA GLU A 375 4.59 0.96 17.27
C GLU A 375 5.44 0.36 16.14
N ARG A 376 6.64 -0.11 16.46
CA ARG A 376 7.50 -0.77 15.46
C ARG A 376 6.94 -2.15 15.13
N VAL A 377 6.82 -2.44 13.83
CA VAL A 377 6.43 -3.77 13.34
C VAL A 377 7.64 -4.71 13.38
N THR A 378 7.43 -5.95 13.81
CA THR A 378 8.49 -6.93 14.08
C THR A 378 8.43 -8.19 13.22
N SER A 379 7.43 -8.32 12.35
CA SER A 379 7.32 -9.41 11.37
C SER A 379 6.92 -8.90 9.98
N PRO A 380 7.22 -9.65 8.91
CA PRO A 380 6.77 -9.31 7.56
C PRO A 380 5.24 -9.20 7.47
N TRP A 381 4.78 -8.44 6.47
CA TRP A 381 3.40 -8.34 6.04
C TRP A 381 3.36 -8.07 4.53
N ASP A 382 2.24 -8.44 3.90
CA ASP A 382 1.93 -8.23 2.48
C ASP A 382 0.68 -7.35 2.42
N GLU A 383 0.81 -6.16 1.85
CA GLU A 383 -0.28 -5.18 1.75
C GLU A 383 -1.50 -5.73 0.99
N HIS A 384 -1.32 -6.68 0.07
CA HIS A 384 -2.41 -7.29 -0.72
C HIS A 384 -3.02 -8.55 -0.09
N ASP A 385 -2.50 -9.01 1.06
CA ASP A 385 -3.03 -10.18 1.82
C ASP A 385 -3.35 -9.86 3.28
N LEU A 386 -3.12 -8.61 3.72
CA LEU A 386 -3.28 -8.21 5.11
C LEU A 386 -4.75 -8.27 5.54
N ASN A 387 -5.03 -9.02 6.59
CA ASN A 387 -6.33 -9.14 7.23
C ASN A 387 -6.20 -9.21 8.75
N TRP A 388 -7.33 -9.19 9.45
CA TRP A 388 -7.30 -9.11 10.90
C TRP A 388 -6.60 -10.31 11.55
N ASP A 389 -6.66 -11.49 10.93
CA ASP A 389 -6.12 -12.72 11.49
C ASP A 389 -4.61 -12.86 11.23
N ASN A 390 -4.10 -12.39 10.09
CA ASN A 390 -2.68 -12.47 9.73
C ASN A 390 -1.87 -11.19 9.98
N LYS A 391 -2.45 -10.18 10.64
CA LYS A 391 -1.77 -8.91 10.98
C LYS A 391 -0.39 -9.13 11.63
N PRO A 392 0.62 -8.31 11.30
CA PRO A 392 1.98 -8.52 11.79
C PRO A 392 2.10 -8.20 13.30
N THR A 393 3.14 -8.77 13.91
CA THR A 393 3.51 -8.51 15.31
C THR A 393 4.14 -7.13 15.48
N THR A 394 3.99 -6.53 16.67
CA THR A 394 4.59 -5.23 17.03
C THR A 394 5.31 -5.28 18.38
N THR A 395 6.11 -4.25 18.65
CA THR A 395 6.71 -4.00 19.97
C THR A 395 6.39 -2.59 20.47
N SER A 396 6.24 -2.45 21.79
CA SER A 396 6.07 -1.15 22.46
C SER A 396 7.39 -0.39 22.65
N GLU A 397 8.53 -1.02 22.36
CA GLU A 397 9.84 -0.38 22.44
C GLU A 397 9.95 0.79 21.46
N GLY A 398 10.14 2.00 22.01
CA GLY A 398 10.19 3.23 21.21
C GLY A 398 8.83 3.69 20.68
N ALA A 399 7.74 3.11 21.17
CA ALA A 399 6.39 3.53 20.81
C ALA A 399 6.10 4.96 21.26
N SER A 400 5.16 5.59 20.56
CA SER A 400 4.86 6.99 20.72
C SER A 400 3.37 7.23 20.50
N THR A 401 2.76 8.12 21.27
CA THR A 401 1.33 8.40 21.18
C THR A 401 1.09 9.87 20.90
N THR A 402 0.22 10.16 19.95
CA THR A 402 -0.33 11.51 19.73
C THR A 402 -1.81 11.53 20.01
N ARG A 403 -2.29 12.61 20.62
CA ARG A 403 -3.71 12.82 20.91
C ARG A 403 -4.33 13.88 20.01
N VAL A 404 -3.58 14.40 19.05
CA VAL A 404 -4.08 15.46 18.16
C VAL A 404 -5.12 14.89 17.18
N GLY A 405 -6.12 15.69 16.84
CA GLY A 405 -7.08 15.46 15.76
C GLY A 405 -7.20 16.72 14.89
N ARG A 406 -7.03 16.56 13.58
CA ARG A 406 -7.04 17.61 12.55
C ARG A 406 -7.97 17.19 11.40
N GLY A 407 -8.12 18.06 10.40
CA GLY A 407 -8.94 17.78 9.21
C GLY A 407 -10.38 18.22 9.39
N ARG A 408 -11.30 17.28 9.32
CA ARG A 408 -12.74 17.47 9.52
C ARG A 408 -13.34 16.31 10.31
N THR A 409 -14.43 16.58 11.00
CA THR A 409 -15.36 15.54 11.44
C THR A 409 -16.37 15.29 10.32
N TRP A 410 -17.31 14.37 10.54
CA TRP A 410 -18.41 14.14 9.61
C TRP A 410 -19.39 15.32 9.54
N THR A 411 -19.46 16.14 10.60
CA THR A 411 -20.45 17.22 10.71
C THR A 411 -19.86 18.62 10.49
N ALA A 412 -18.54 18.80 10.68
CA ALA A 412 -17.91 20.10 10.57
C ALA A 412 -16.39 20.02 10.29
N PRO A 413 -15.80 21.03 9.63
CA PRO A 413 -14.34 21.15 9.53
C PRO A 413 -13.69 21.49 10.88
N CYS A 414 -12.47 21.00 11.11
CA CYS A 414 -11.66 21.42 12.25
C CYS A 414 -11.02 22.78 11.99
N ALA A 415 -10.96 23.64 13.01
CA ALA A 415 -10.31 24.96 12.91
C ALA A 415 -8.85 24.89 12.45
N MET A 416 -8.11 23.84 12.83
CA MET A 416 -6.72 23.63 12.43
C MET A 416 -6.53 23.11 10.99
N GLY A 417 -7.63 22.82 10.28
CA GLY A 417 -7.63 22.21 8.95
C GLY A 417 -6.97 20.83 8.90
N ALA A 418 -6.94 20.22 7.71
CA ALA A 418 -6.14 19.02 7.45
C ALA A 418 -4.65 19.33 7.53
N GLY A 419 -3.84 18.33 7.89
CA GLY A 419 -2.39 18.50 7.98
C GLY A 419 -1.71 17.38 8.74
N PHE A 420 -0.38 17.44 8.82
CA PHE A 420 0.39 16.43 9.52
C PHE A 420 0.05 16.34 11.02
N LEU A 421 -0.17 15.11 11.47
CA LEU A 421 0.07 14.68 12.83
C LEU A 421 1.46 14.05 12.90
N ALA A 422 2.13 14.19 14.04
CA ALA A 422 3.50 13.73 14.22
C ALA A 422 3.62 12.81 15.44
N TRP A 423 4.40 11.74 15.27
CA TRP A 423 4.84 10.85 16.33
C TRP A 423 6.37 10.85 16.39
N PRO A 424 6.97 11.23 17.52
CA PRO A 424 8.40 11.03 17.74
C PRO A 424 8.72 9.52 17.77
N VAL A 425 9.51 9.03 16.82
CA VAL A 425 9.85 7.61 16.65
C VAL A 425 11.36 7.40 16.62
N THR A 426 12.12 8.28 17.27
CA THR A 426 13.58 8.27 17.30
C THR A 426 14.17 6.92 17.70
N ASN A 427 13.59 6.25 18.70
CA ASN A 427 14.11 4.95 19.17
C ASN A 427 13.83 3.81 18.19
N ILE A 428 12.73 3.88 17.44
CA ILE A 428 12.43 2.95 16.33
C ILE A 428 13.48 3.13 15.23
N ALA A 429 13.74 4.37 14.81
CA ALA A 429 14.75 4.67 13.78
C ALA A 429 16.18 4.32 14.23
N LYS A 430 16.52 4.50 15.52
CA LYS A 430 17.80 4.04 16.09
C LYS A 430 17.95 2.51 16.01
N ALA A 431 16.88 1.75 16.25
CA ALA A 431 16.92 0.30 16.11
C ALA A 431 17.22 -0.12 14.66
N TRP A 432 16.58 0.51 13.68
CA TRP A 432 16.86 0.27 12.25
C TRP A 432 18.27 0.68 11.86
N ALA A 433 18.76 1.83 12.32
CA ALA A 433 20.14 2.26 12.12
C ALA A 433 21.16 1.26 12.71
N ALA A 434 20.84 0.65 13.86
CA ALA A 434 21.65 -0.39 14.50
C ALA A 434 21.55 -1.76 13.82
N GLY A 435 20.72 -1.90 12.78
CA GLY A 435 20.61 -3.11 11.96
C GLY A 435 19.42 -4.02 12.29
N ALA A 436 18.46 -3.57 13.11
CA ALA A 436 17.20 -4.28 13.25
C ALA A 436 16.45 -4.33 11.91
N PRO A 437 15.75 -5.43 11.57
CA PRO A 437 14.90 -5.48 10.39
C PRO A 437 13.85 -4.37 10.36
N ASP A 438 13.60 -3.82 9.18
CA ASP A 438 12.57 -2.81 8.94
C ASP A 438 11.33 -3.42 8.28
N TYR A 439 10.29 -3.58 9.09
CA TYR A 439 8.95 -3.97 8.64
C TYR A 439 7.95 -2.81 8.73
N GLY A 440 8.40 -1.58 9.00
CA GLY A 440 7.55 -0.41 9.13
C GLY A 440 7.00 -0.16 10.55
N ILE A 441 5.97 0.67 10.60
CA ILE A 441 5.30 1.17 11.80
C ILE A 441 3.79 0.88 11.69
N GLN A 442 3.20 0.41 12.79
CA GLN A 442 1.77 0.30 12.96
C GLN A 442 1.24 1.54 13.70
N LEU A 443 0.13 2.10 13.23
CA LEU A 443 -0.72 3.01 14.00
C LEU A 443 -1.97 2.27 14.47
N ARG A 444 -2.24 2.35 15.78
CA ARG A 444 -3.45 1.78 16.40
C ARG A 444 -4.03 2.73 17.44
N GLY A 445 -5.26 2.49 17.88
CA GLY A 445 -5.82 3.16 19.06
C GLY A 445 -4.94 2.92 20.28
N ALA A 446 -4.66 3.97 21.06
CA ALA A 446 -3.92 3.81 22.32
C ALA A 446 -4.69 2.91 23.29
N ASP A 447 -6.00 3.13 23.41
CA ASP A 447 -6.98 2.20 23.95
C ASP A 447 -7.97 1.76 22.86
N GLU A 448 -7.83 0.53 22.36
CA GLU A 448 -8.72 -0.03 21.33
C GLU A 448 -10.12 -0.37 21.89
N LYS A 449 -10.33 -0.32 23.22
CA LYS A 449 -11.65 -0.47 23.85
C LYS A 449 -12.45 0.83 23.89
N GLU A 450 -11.82 1.97 23.62
CA GLU A 450 -12.50 3.25 23.49
C GLU A 450 -13.41 3.20 22.26
N ALA A 451 -14.73 3.28 22.45
CA ALA A 451 -15.71 3.04 21.38
C ALA A 451 -15.58 4.00 20.19
N THR A 452 -14.98 5.18 20.38
CA THR A 452 -14.76 6.14 19.30
C THR A 452 -13.49 6.96 19.54
N ASN A 453 -12.42 6.58 18.85
CA ASN A 453 -11.17 7.30 18.84
C ASN A 453 -10.39 6.90 17.58
N TRP A 454 -10.60 7.64 16.49
CA TRP A 454 -10.05 7.30 15.17
C TRP A 454 -9.51 8.54 14.45
N ARG A 455 -8.61 8.31 13.50
CA ARG A 455 -8.19 9.29 12.50
C ARG A 455 -8.00 8.59 11.16
N ALA A 456 -8.40 9.26 10.10
CA ALA A 456 -8.14 8.86 8.74
C ALA A 456 -7.02 9.72 8.14
N PHE A 457 -6.08 9.06 7.48
CA PHE A 457 -4.88 9.66 6.92
C PHE A 457 -4.84 9.44 5.42
N ALA A 458 -4.22 10.37 4.70
CA ALA A 458 -3.90 10.13 3.31
C ALA A 458 -2.98 8.91 3.19
N ALA A 459 -3.29 8.02 2.24
CA ALA A 459 -2.41 6.94 1.78
C ALA A 459 -1.45 7.47 0.69
N SER A 460 -0.49 6.66 0.25
CA SER A 460 0.40 7.05 -0.87
C SER A 460 -0.33 7.28 -2.19
N GLU A 461 -1.54 6.74 -2.32
CA GLU A 461 -2.38 6.80 -3.52
C GLU A 461 -3.21 8.09 -3.56
N ASN A 462 -3.22 8.89 -2.47
CA ASN A 462 -3.97 10.13 -2.43
C ASN A 462 -3.33 11.20 -3.34
N GLN A 463 -4.08 11.65 -4.35
CA GLN A 463 -3.61 12.63 -5.35
C GLN A 463 -4.26 14.01 -5.19
N ASP A 464 -4.93 14.27 -4.07
CA ASP A 464 -5.55 15.57 -3.82
C ASP A 464 -4.49 16.66 -3.67
N LYS A 465 -4.74 17.80 -4.33
CA LYS A 465 -3.79 18.91 -4.35
C LYS A 465 -3.44 19.39 -2.93
N GLY A 466 -2.17 19.32 -2.58
CA GLY A 466 -1.64 19.80 -1.30
C GLY A 466 -1.68 18.77 -0.17
N VAL A 467 -2.29 17.61 -0.39
CA VAL A 467 -2.20 16.44 0.50
C VAL A 467 -0.82 15.80 0.35
N LYS A 468 -0.32 15.19 1.43
CA LYS A 468 1.00 14.57 1.48
C LYS A 468 0.88 13.11 1.92
N PRO A 469 1.68 12.19 1.36
CA PRO A 469 1.69 10.81 1.81
C PRO A 469 2.31 10.71 3.22
N PRO A 470 2.13 9.56 3.90
CA PRO A 470 2.90 9.22 5.08
C PRO A 470 4.38 9.49 4.86
N THR A 471 5.03 10.13 5.84
CA THR A 471 6.42 10.59 5.70
C THR A 471 7.19 10.33 6.98
N LEU A 472 8.38 9.74 6.87
CA LEU A 472 9.34 9.58 7.95
C LEU A 472 10.47 10.60 7.76
N ALA A 473 10.60 11.54 8.68
CA ALA A 473 11.71 12.49 8.72
C ALA A 473 12.76 12.02 9.73
N ILE A 474 14.01 11.88 9.31
CA ILE A 474 15.12 11.40 10.13
C ILE A 474 16.26 12.40 10.10
N ILE A 475 16.69 12.84 11.27
CA ILE A 475 17.89 13.64 11.45
C ILE A 475 19.01 12.72 11.95
N TYR A 476 20.13 12.69 11.24
CA TYR A 476 21.26 11.82 11.58
C TYR A 476 22.60 12.50 11.33
N THR A 477 23.66 11.88 11.87
CA THR A 477 25.06 12.19 11.56
C THR A 477 25.74 10.96 11.01
N ARG A 478 26.82 11.15 10.25
CA ARG A 478 27.52 10.06 9.58
C ARG A 478 28.32 9.15 10.53
N ARG A 479 28.62 9.59 11.75
CA ARG A 479 29.38 8.88 12.77
C ARG A 479 28.75 9.03 14.15
#